data_AF-A0A4Q7N3B0-F1
#
_entry.id   AF-A0A4Q7N3B0-F1
#
_cell.length_a   1.000
_cell.length_b   1.000
_cell.length_c   1.000
_cell.angle_alpha   90.00
_cell.angle_beta   90.00
_cell.angle_gamma   90.00
#
_symmetry.space_group_name_H-M   'P 1'
#
loop_
_entity.id
_entity.type
_entity.pdbx_description
1 polymer ?
#
loop_
_entity_poly.entity_id
_entity_poly.type
_entity_poly.pdbx_seq_one_letter_code
_entity_poly.pdbx_strand_id
1 'polypeptide(L)'
;MKSFLLFGMLALQSLAINAQPPAKKDTTLRGGWWTGSGARPQLIAPVLQNPEKKKEIQPKQTICFDKRFFILGEIQEQVINCCFLLNSESGISGSVPLYDADCKCEFDIHKPGFQFLLTTKKGIEFRYFNREEKTGNDQPKQIKHYVITGNTHHEQMDDVADQKILLLKEGSYRECLNGQVKAREYTTGDGKSSLFLAGDNYPKELIIKDHLGAYGLGHIRTTAGHYLVLAHTRGTQFNMAVREIENLGTPAHCFSTAPFSVMESEEIPLAMNDAEERERKLEEKLSRGNSSIYPCASKKAEATAFKLAATKKEKEILGKLQHEKIRATSESDMYKLSAMYNPVTLIAIERRELEHKLCVLENDISNSRLSAKQMERASRQVFCWENKIAVYKRLEDLWNEIESKYKDDPKKLAKARGEFQRDELLPGIKEAQCKP
;
A
#
# COMPACT_ATOMS: atom_id res chain seq x y z
N MET A 1 -14.15 -10.54 -7.21
CA MET A 1 -13.98 -9.14 -7.66
C MET A 1 -13.71 -8.14 -6.52
N LYS A 2 -14.45 -8.09 -5.40
CA LYS A 2 -14.19 -7.12 -4.31
C LYS A 2 -12.80 -7.27 -3.64
N SER A 3 -12.26 -8.49 -3.51
CA SER A 3 -10.95 -8.72 -2.87
C SER A 3 -9.74 -8.34 -3.75
N PHE A 4 -9.86 -8.46 -5.07
CA PHE A 4 -8.76 -8.14 -6.00
C PHE A 4 -8.55 -6.63 -6.20
N LEU A 5 -9.64 -5.85 -6.07
CA LEU A 5 -9.62 -4.39 -6.07
C LEU A 5 -8.85 -3.80 -4.88
N LEU A 6 -8.86 -4.49 -3.73
CA LEU A 6 -8.14 -4.03 -2.53
C LEU A 6 -6.62 -4.06 -2.74
N PHE A 7 -6.09 -5.10 -3.37
CA PHE A 7 -4.65 -5.24 -3.63
C PHE A 7 -4.12 -4.22 -4.65
N GLY A 8 -4.90 -3.87 -5.68
CA GLY A 8 -4.49 -2.89 -6.70
C GLY A 8 -4.61 -1.43 -6.26
N MET A 9 -5.62 -1.08 -5.45
CA MET A 9 -5.81 0.32 -5.00
C MET A 9 -4.82 0.75 -3.91
N LEU A 10 -4.36 -0.16 -3.05
CA LEU A 10 -3.41 0.15 -1.97
C LEU A 10 -2.01 0.54 -2.49
N ALA A 11 -1.61 0.07 -3.68
CA ALA A 11 -0.30 0.38 -4.25
C ALA A 11 -0.21 1.76 -4.94
N LEU A 12 -1.34 2.42 -5.23
CA LEU A 12 -1.40 3.63 -6.07
C LEU A 12 -1.87 4.90 -5.36
N GLN A 13 -2.41 4.81 -4.14
CA GLN A 13 -2.90 5.97 -3.38
C GLN A 13 -1.80 6.80 -2.68
N SER A 14 -0.53 6.40 -2.76
CA SER A 14 0.60 7.08 -2.10
C SER A 14 1.14 8.34 -2.82
N LEU A 15 0.49 8.82 -3.90
CA LEU A 15 1.10 9.77 -4.85
C LEU A 15 0.38 11.12 -5.08
N ALA A 16 -0.40 11.66 -4.13
CA ALA A 16 -1.02 12.98 -4.34
C ALA A 16 -1.10 13.86 -3.09
N ILE A 17 -0.34 14.98 -3.08
CA ILE A 17 -0.35 16.05 -2.07
C ILE A 17 -0.44 17.42 -2.79
N ASN A 18 -1.28 18.33 -2.27
CA ASN A 18 -1.21 19.81 -2.31
C ASN A 18 -2.44 20.35 -1.52
N ALA A 19 -2.49 21.47 -0.77
CA ALA A 19 -1.60 22.59 -0.49
C ALA A 19 -2.13 23.42 0.72
N GLN A 20 -1.31 24.40 1.16
CA GLN A 20 -1.55 25.63 1.96
C GLN A 20 -1.37 25.64 3.50
N PRO A 21 -0.75 26.71 4.07
CA PRO A 21 -0.23 26.73 5.45
C PRO A 21 -1.13 27.48 6.45
N PRO A 22 -0.99 27.18 7.76
CA PRO A 22 -1.13 28.24 8.75
C PRO A 22 -0.02 28.27 9.83
N ALA A 23 -0.14 29.26 10.69
CA ALA A 23 0.90 30.01 11.37
C ALA A 23 1.61 29.31 12.56
N LYS A 24 2.84 29.75 12.80
CA LYS A 24 3.72 29.41 13.93
C LYS A 24 3.11 29.80 15.27
N LYS A 25 3.26 28.94 16.27
CA LYS A 25 3.25 29.32 17.69
C LYS A 25 4.55 28.85 18.37
N ASP A 26 5.27 29.83 18.91
CA ASP A 26 6.40 29.65 19.80
C ASP A 26 5.93 29.08 21.15
N THR A 27 6.62 28.05 21.62
CA THR A 27 6.73 27.77 23.06
C THR A 27 8.16 27.33 23.36
N THR A 28 8.90 28.22 23.99
CA THR A 28 10.22 28.00 24.57
C THR A 28 10.06 27.34 25.95
N LEU A 29 10.71 26.20 26.17
CA LEU A 29 11.02 25.71 27.51
C LEU A 29 12.46 25.21 27.55
N ARG A 30 13.23 25.84 28.45
CA ARG A 30 14.62 25.53 28.80
C ARG A 30 14.67 24.31 29.71
N GLY A 31 15.71 23.49 29.59
CA GLY A 31 16.20 22.70 30.72
C GLY A 31 17.19 21.60 30.41
N GLY A 32 18.41 21.72 30.98
CA GLY A 32 19.12 20.58 31.58
C GLY A 32 20.26 19.96 30.77
N TRP A 33 21.50 20.33 31.12
CA TRP A 33 22.73 19.75 30.61
C TRP A 33 22.99 18.36 31.17
N TRP A 34 23.42 17.45 30.30
CA TRP A 34 23.76 16.05 30.60
C TRP A 34 25.13 15.93 31.27
N THR A 35 25.13 15.73 32.59
CA THR A 35 26.29 15.22 33.34
C THR A 35 25.80 14.08 34.24
N GLY A 36 25.81 12.86 33.71
CA GLY A 36 25.41 11.66 34.45
C GLY A 36 25.83 10.40 33.71
N SER A 37 26.90 9.78 34.18
CA SER A 37 27.41 8.50 33.70
C SER A 37 26.45 7.35 34.03
N GLY A 38 25.87 6.73 33.00
CA GLY A 38 25.14 5.46 33.14
C GLY A 38 24.31 5.15 31.91
N ALA A 39 24.89 4.38 30.97
CA ALA A 39 24.31 3.94 29.69
C ALA A 39 24.13 5.07 28.64
N ARG A 40 25.19 5.32 27.84
CA ARG A 40 24.97 5.87 26.50
C ARG A 40 24.00 4.93 25.78
N PRO A 41 22.92 5.40 25.14
CA PRO A 41 22.20 4.59 24.18
C PRO A 41 23.27 4.02 23.23
N GLN A 42 23.34 2.69 23.09
CA GLN A 42 24.26 2.12 22.11
C GLN A 42 23.80 2.64 20.74
N LEU A 43 24.50 3.66 20.25
CA LEU A 43 24.22 4.38 19.01
C LEU A 43 24.37 3.46 17.78
N ILE A 44 24.97 2.30 17.96
CA ILE A 44 25.30 1.36 16.89
C ILE A 44 24.54 0.05 17.09
N ALA A 45 23.79 -0.36 16.06
CA ALA A 45 23.24 -1.70 15.96
C ALA A 45 24.31 -2.68 15.42
N PRO A 46 24.62 -3.80 16.10
CA PRO A 46 25.68 -4.72 15.70
C PRO A 46 25.59 -5.24 14.25
N VAL A 47 24.38 -5.46 13.75
CA VAL A 47 24.15 -5.92 12.36
C VAL A 47 24.61 -4.92 11.30
N LEU A 48 24.67 -3.62 11.62
CA LEU A 48 25.12 -2.60 10.68
C LEU A 48 26.65 -2.66 10.47
N GLN A 49 27.38 -3.12 11.48
CA GLN A 49 28.82 -3.33 11.40
C GLN A 49 29.17 -4.64 10.68
N ASN A 50 28.31 -5.66 10.83
CA ASN A 50 28.53 -6.99 10.26
C ASN A 50 27.33 -7.41 9.38
N PRO A 51 27.26 -6.97 8.11
CA PRO A 51 26.15 -7.28 7.21
C PRO A 51 25.91 -8.78 7.01
N GLU A 52 26.92 -9.62 7.24
CA GLU A 52 26.81 -11.08 7.12
C GLU A 52 25.94 -11.70 8.21
N LYS A 53 25.70 -10.99 9.32
CA LYS A 53 24.78 -11.40 10.40
C LYS A 53 23.30 -11.16 10.05
N LYS A 54 22.99 -10.56 8.90
CA LYS A 54 21.61 -10.33 8.42
C LYS A 54 20.90 -11.67 8.24
N LYS A 55 19.90 -11.94 9.09
CA LYS A 55 19.11 -13.17 8.99
C LYS A 55 17.97 -13.01 7.99
N GLU A 56 17.69 -14.09 7.29
CA GLU A 56 16.42 -14.25 6.59
C GLU A 56 15.38 -14.75 7.58
N ILE A 57 14.19 -14.19 7.54
CA ILE A 57 13.05 -14.66 8.33
C ILE A 57 12.27 -15.64 7.49
N GLN A 58 11.92 -16.78 8.07
CA GLN A 58 10.92 -17.68 7.51
C GLN A 58 9.60 -17.50 8.27
N PRO A 59 8.44 -17.73 7.62
CA PRO A 59 7.18 -17.88 8.34
C PRO A 59 7.29 -18.97 9.43
N LYS A 60 6.52 -18.83 10.51
CA LYS A 60 6.43 -19.80 11.63
C LYS A 60 7.66 -19.90 12.54
N GLN A 61 8.39 -18.81 12.71
CA GLN A 61 9.44 -18.67 13.73
C GLN A 61 9.07 -17.66 14.84
N THR A 62 9.77 -17.74 15.96
CA THR A 62 9.70 -16.73 17.03
C THR A 62 10.76 -15.66 16.82
N ILE A 63 10.37 -14.40 16.89
CA ILE A 63 11.26 -13.24 16.68
C ILE A 63 11.29 -12.42 17.96
N CYS A 64 12.46 -12.25 18.56
CA CYS A 64 12.63 -11.45 19.77
C CYS A 64 13.30 -10.11 19.45
N PHE A 65 12.95 -9.07 20.20
CA PHE A 65 13.45 -7.72 20.01
C PHE A 65 14.23 -7.26 21.24
N ASP A 66 15.39 -6.62 21.04
CA ASP A 66 16.23 -6.10 22.13
C ASP A 66 15.98 -4.62 22.41
N LYS A 67 15.32 -3.89 21.51
CA LYS A 67 15.00 -2.46 21.69
C LYS A 67 13.57 -2.12 21.31
N ARG A 68 13.00 -1.16 22.02
CA ARG A 68 11.73 -0.49 21.69
C ARG A 68 11.95 1.01 21.58
N PHE A 69 11.39 1.61 20.54
CA PHE A 69 11.44 3.03 20.28
C PHE A 69 10.02 3.58 20.40
N PHE A 70 9.78 4.44 21.39
CA PHE A 70 8.53 5.17 21.50
C PHE A 70 8.61 6.42 20.66
N ILE A 71 7.59 6.65 19.84
CA ILE A 71 7.54 7.73 18.87
C ILE A 71 6.32 8.60 19.11
N LEU A 72 6.53 9.91 19.01
CA LEU A 72 5.48 10.91 18.99
C LEU A 72 5.60 11.66 17.67
N GLY A 73 4.48 11.83 16.98
CA GLY A 73 4.48 12.53 15.73
C GLY A 73 3.12 13.07 15.32
N GLU A 74 3.09 13.61 14.12
CA GLU A 74 1.93 14.22 13.50
C GLU A 74 1.90 13.81 12.03
N ILE A 75 0.79 13.22 11.60
CA ILE A 75 0.51 12.90 10.19
C ILE A 75 -0.80 13.57 9.81
N GLN A 76 -0.78 14.49 8.84
CA GLN A 76 -1.97 15.22 8.39
C GLN A 76 -2.80 15.79 9.56
N GLU A 77 -2.13 16.48 10.49
CA GLU A 77 -2.73 17.07 11.71
C GLU A 77 -3.19 16.06 12.79
N GLN A 78 -3.11 14.75 12.51
CA GLN A 78 -3.38 13.72 13.49
C GLN A 78 -2.13 13.43 14.32
N VAL A 79 -2.23 13.64 15.63
CA VAL A 79 -1.18 13.26 16.57
C VAL A 79 -1.14 11.74 16.67
N ILE A 80 0.06 11.17 16.51
CA ILE A 80 0.31 9.75 16.61
C ILE A 80 1.26 9.49 17.78
N ASN A 81 0.83 8.59 18.67
CA ASN A 81 1.68 8.02 19.69
C ASN A 81 1.83 6.53 19.41
N CYS A 82 3.05 6.09 19.16
CA CYS A 82 3.30 4.75 18.70
C CYS A 82 4.63 4.20 19.22
N CYS A 83 4.99 3.02 18.77
CA CYS A 83 6.35 2.54 18.88
C CYS A 83 6.72 1.61 17.73
N PHE A 84 8.02 1.32 17.64
CA PHE A 84 8.53 0.20 16.85
C PHE A 84 9.60 -0.53 17.65
N LEU A 85 9.91 -1.75 17.21
CA LEU A 85 10.81 -2.68 17.86
C LEU A 85 11.97 -3.02 16.93
N LEU A 86 13.16 -3.22 17.49
CA LEU A 86 14.34 -3.66 16.75
C LEU A 86 14.93 -4.93 17.35
N ASN A 87 15.31 -5.85 16.47
CA ASN A 87 16.36 -6.82 16.72
C ASN A 87 17.65 -6.30 16.09
N SER A 88 18.52 -5.70 16.90
CA SER A 88 19.76 -5.07 16.48
C SER A 88 20.86 -6.06 16.09
N GLU A 89 20.75 -7.32 16.51
CA GLU A 89 21.69 -8.39 16.18
C GLU A 89 21.41 -9.01 14.81
N SER A 90 20.14 -9.27 14.50
CA SER A 90 19.72 -9.93 13.25
C SER A 90 19.25 -8.95 12.17
N GLY A 91 19.06 -7.68 12.51
CA GLY A 91 18.63 -6.64 11.57
C GLY A 91 17.19 -6.80 11.14
N ILE A 92 16.30 -6.89 12.13
CA ILE A 92 14.86 -6.99 11.94
C ILE A 92 14.22 -5.78 12.63
N SER A 93 13.29 -5.11 11.97
CA SER A 93 12.40 -4.14 12.61
C SER A 93 10.97 -4.67 12.61
N GLY A 94 10.21 -4.30 13.64
CA GLY A 94 8.81 -4.65 13.78
C GLY A 94 7.99 -3.45 14.22
N SER A 95 6.86 -3.18 13.58
CA SER A 95 6.04 -2.00 13.89
C SER A 95 4.56 -2.22 13.60
N VAL A 96 3.71 -1.41 14.23
CA VAL A 96 2.28 -1.37 13.91
C VAL A 96 2.04 -0.22 12.92
N PRO A 97 1.36 -0.43 11.79
CA PRO A 97 1.11 0.62 10.79
C PRO A 97 0.51 1.90 11.40
N LEU A 98 0.91 3.07 10.89
CA LEU A 98 0.55 4.39 11.44
C LEU A 98 -0.91 4.84 11.19
N TYR A 99 -1.82 3.91 10.89
CA TYR A 99 -3.24 4.24 10.72
C TYR A 99 -3.95 4.40 12.08
N ASP A 100 -3.37 3.89 13.17
CA ASP A 100 -3.91 3.96 14.52
C ASP A 100 -3.22 5.08 15.32
N ALA A 101 -4.02 5.98 15.93
CA ALA A 101 -3.51 7.11 16.71
C ALA A 101 -2.74 6.69 17.99
N ASP A 102 -3.04 5.50 18.52
CA ASP A 102 -2.42 4.92 19.72
C ASP A 102 -2.00 3.47 19.43
N CYS A 103 -0.84 3.31 18.79
CA CYS A 103 -0.28 2.00 18.47
C CYS A 103 0.71 1.50 19.52
N LYS A 104 0.22 0.62 20.39
CA LYS A 104 1.04 -0.10 21.37
C LYS A 104 1.77 -1.25 20.69
N CYS A 105 3.07 -1.42 20.95
CA CYS A 105 3.88 -2.54 20.45
C CYS A 105 3.63 -3.84 21.23
N GLU A 106 2.36 -4.15 21.45
CA GLU A 106 1.88 -5.33 22.13
C GLU A 106 1.51 -6.40 21.10
N PHE A 107 1.78 -7.67 21.42
CA PHE A 107 1.51 -8.80 20.54
C PHE A 107 0.20 -9.51 20.91
N ASP A 108 -0.87 -8.74 21.13
CA ASP A 108 -2.18 -9.34 21.31
C ASP A 108 -2.77 -9.77 19.96
N ILE A 109 -2.35 -10.96 19.53
CA ILE A 109 -2.82 -11.57 18.28
C ILE A 109 -4.28 -12.00 18.35
N HIS A 110 -4.98 -11.89 19.48
CA HIS A 110 -6.41 -12.19 19.59
C HIS A 110 -7.29 -10.95 19.45
N LYS A 111 -6.70 -9.75 19.41
CA LYS A 111 -7.43 -8.51 19.20
C LYS A 111 -7.98 -8.41 17.77
N PRO A 112 -9.26 -8.09 17.57
CA PRO A 112 -9.79 -7.74 16.25
C PRO A 112 -8.98 -6.58 15.64
N GLY A 113 -8.61 -6.71 14.37
CA GLY A 113 -7.81 -5.69 13.69
C GLY A 113 -6.34 -5.63 14.08
N PHE A 114 -5.80 -6.62 14.80
CA PHE A 114 -4.35 -6.76 15.00
C PHE A 114 -3.63 -6.64 13.65
N GLN A 115 -2.57 -5.83 13.62
CA GLN A 115 -1.65 -5.70 12.50
C GLN A 115 -0.23 -5.53 13.03
N PHE A 116 0.71 -6.22 12.40
CA PHE A 116 2.12 -6.08 12.71
C PHE A 116 2.95 -6.25 11.44
N LEU A 117 3.78 -5.26 11.18
CA LEU A 117 4.72 -5.23 10.07
C LEU A 117 6.07 -5.69 10.58
N LEU A 118 6.67 -6.66 9.90
CA LEU A 118 8.01 -7.13 10.15
C LEU A 118 8.85 -6.89 8.91
N THR A 119 9.99 -6.23 9.07
CA THR A 119 10.88 -5.98 7.94
C THR A 119 12.30 -6.39 8.27
N THR A 120 12.97 -6.97 7.29
CA THR A 120 14.34 -7.45 7.39
C THR A 120 15.29 -6.55 6.63
N LYS A 121 16.54 -6.56 7.04
CA LYS A 121 17.66 -5.93 6.32
C LYS A 121 17.96 -6.49 4.93
N LYS A 122 17.33 -7.59 4.54
CA LYS A 122 17.39 -8.12 3.18
C LYS A 122 16.27 -7.55 2.28
N GLY A 123 15.47 -6.61 2.78
CA GLY A 123 14.34 -6.02 2.06
C GLY A 123 13.11 -6.93 2.02
N ILE A 124 13.04 -7.94 2.90
CA ILE A 124 11.86 -8.82 3.02
C ILE A 124 10.94 -8.22 4.08
N GLU A 125 9.67 -8.06 3.73
CA GLU A 125 8.62 -7.57 4.60
C GLU A 125 7.52 -8.63 4.78
N PHE A 126 6.99 -8.74 5.99
CA PHE A 126 5.88 -9.60 6.34
C PHE A 126 4.82 -8.77 7.04
N ARG A 127 3.59 -8.80 6.54
CA ARG A 127 2.45 -8.16 7.19
C ARG A 127 1.58 -9.22 7.85
N TYR A 128 1.64 -9.26 9.17
CA TYR A 128 0.79 -10.11 10.02
C TYR A 128 -0.47 -9.35 10.37
N PHE A 129 -1.63 -9.98 10.25
CA PHE A 129 -2.89 -9.35 10.60
C PHE A 129 -3.98 -10.36 10.94
N ASN A 130 -5.02 -9.85 11.60
CA ASN A 130 -6.23 -10.58 11.89
C ASN A 130 -7.35 -10.22 10.93
N ARG A 131 -8.13 -11.23 10.54
CA ARG A 131 -9.39 -11.06 9.82
C ARG A 131 -10.51 -11.78 10.54
N GLU A 132 -11.63 -11.10 10.69
CA GLU A 132 -12.86 -11.73 11.17
C GLU A 132 -13.53 -12.45 9.99
N GLU A 133 -13.76 -13.75 10.14
CA GLU A 133 -14.41 -14.57 9.12
C GLU A 133 -15.64 -15.27 9.68
N LYS A 134 -16.69 -15.33 8.86
CA LYS A 134 -17.91 -16.09 9.17
C LYS A 134 -17.73 -17.53 8.71
N THR A 135 -17.77 -18.48 9.63
CA THR A 135 -17.80 -19.92 9.34
C THR A 135 -19.24 -20.39 9.12
N GLY A 136 -19.88 -19.91 8.06
CA GLY A 136 -21.29 -20.20 7.74
C GLY A 136 -22.28 -19.14 8.24
N ASN A 137 -23.57 -19.34 7.93
CA ASN A 137 -24.61 -18.32 8.13
C ASN A 137 -24.95 -18.06 9.61
N ASP A 138 -24.79 -19.06 10.49
CA ASP A 138 -25.24 -19.00 11.89
C ASP A 138 -24.10 -19.13 12.93
N GLN A 139 -22.83 -19.18 12.50
CA GLN A 139 -21.70 -19.27 13.44
C GLN A 139 -21.17 -17.90 13.85
N PRO A 140 -20.68 -17.75 15.09
CA PRO A 140 -19.98 -16.54 15.50
C PRO A 140 -18.76 -16.33 14.61
N LYS A 141 -18.43 -15.06 14.35
CA LYS A 141 -17.23 -14.69 13.63
C LYS A 141 -16.01 -15.23 14.37
N GLN A 142 -15.13 -15.92 13.65
CA GLN A 142 -13.85 -16.38 14.17
C GLN A 142 -12.74 -15.44 13.69
N ILE A 143 -11.76 -15.21 14.56
CA ILE A 143 -10.54 -14.49 14.19
C ILE A 143 -9.58 -15.47 13.54
N LYS A 144 -9.18 -15.18 12.31
CA LYS A 144 -8.13 -15.88 11.57
C LYS A 144 -6.87 -15.03 11.51
N HIS A 145 -5.72 -15.68 11.59
CA HIS A 145 -4.41 -15.05 11.64
C HIS A 145 -3.72 -15.28 10.30
N TYR A 146 -3.44 -14.20 9.57
CA TYR A 146 -2.82 -14.26 8.25
C TYR A 146 -1.49 -13.51 8.21
N VAL A 147 -0.56 -14.02 7.42
CA VAL A 147 0.65 -13.29 7.02
C VAL A 147 0.64 -13.13 5.50
N ILE A 148 0.84 -11.89 5.06
CA ILE A 148 1.24 -11.60 3.68
C ILE A 148 2.76 -11.55 3.68
N THR A 149 3.37 -12.37 2.85
CA THR A 149 4.83 -12.57 2.76
C THR A 149 5.50 -11.66 1.72
N GLY A 150 4.74 -10.75 1.11
CA GLY A 150 5.29 -9.64 0.35
C GLY A 150 5.86 -10.05 -1.02
N ASN A 151 5.09 -10.80 -1.82
CA ASN A 151 5.34 -10.94 -3.26
C ASN A 151 5.16 -9.62 -4.05
N THR A 152 4.87 -8.52 -3.34
CA THR A 152 4.88 -7.11 -3.72
C THR A 152 5.33 -6.33 -2.48
N HIS A 153 5.98 -5.17 -2.65
CA HIS A 153 6.24 -4.10 -1.65
C HIS A 153 7.70 -3.73 -1.33
N HIS A 154 7.82 -2.59 -0.64
CA HIS A 154 8.71 -1.44 -0.83
C HIS A 154 10.03 -1.57 -0.06
N GLU A 155 11.12 -0.99 -0.56
CA GLU A 155 12.38 -0.93 0.21
C GLU A 155 12.23 0.14 1.30
N GLN A 156 12.43 -0.19 2.58
CA GLN A 156 12.34 0.79 3.69
C GLN A 156 13.24 2.02 3.51
N MET A 157 14.26 1.92 2.65
CA MET A 157 15.15 3.02 2.29
C MET A 157 14.42 4.17 1.58
N ASP A 158 13.39 3.88 0.78
CA ASP A 158 12.62 4.91 0.07
C ASP A 158 11.85 5.82 1.07
N ASP A 159 11.45 5.28 2.23
CA ASP A 159 10.75 6.05 3.27
C ASP A 159 11.65 6.96 4.11
N VAL A 160 12.97 6.71 4.16
CA VAL A 160 13.92 7.48 5.00
C VAL A 160 14.48 8.65 4.22
N ALA A 161 14.80 8.41 2.94
CA ALA A 161 15.23 9.43 2.00
C ALA A 161 15.21 8.83 0.59
N ASP A 162 14.26 9.25 -0.24
CA ASP A 162 14.18 8.94 -1.69
C ASP A 162 15.55 9.14 -2.39
N GLN A 163 16.38 10.04 -1.84
CA GLN A 163 17.77 10.23 -2.21
C GLN A 163 18.69 9.80 -1.08
N LYS A 164 19.59 8.85 -1.36
CA LYS A 164 20.60 8.35 -0.40
C LYS A 164 21.58 9.41 0.09
N ILE A 165 21.49 10.67 -0.34
CA ILE A 165 22.40 11.77 0.01
C ILE A 165 21.70 12.73 0.97
N LEU A 166 22.40 13.07 2.05
CA LEU A 166 21.98 13.96 3.12
C LEU A 166 23.00 15.10 3.27
N LEU A 167 22.51 16.33 3.32
CA LEU A 167 23.31 17.56 3.43
C LEU A 167 23.12 18.18 4.82
N LEU A 168 24.22 18.48 5.51
CA LEU A 168 24.18 19.10 6.83
C LEU A 168 23.63 20.52 6.72
N LYS A 169 22.63 20.84 7.54
CA LYS A 169 22.17 22.21 7.70
C LYS A 169 22.90 22.87 8.86
N GLU A 170 23.92 23.65 8.52
CA GLU A 170 24.79 24.30 9.51
C GLU A 170 24.00 25.12 10.54
N GLY A 171 24.39 25.02 11.82
CA GLY A 171 23.72 25.71 12.92
C GLY A 171 22.38 25.10 13.37
N SER A 172 21.75 24.22 12.58
CA SER A 172 20.48 23.61 12.95
C SER A 172 20.66 22.37 13.83
N TYR A 173 19.81 22.25 14.85
CA TYR A 173 19.74 21.10 15.74
C TYR A 173 18.36 20.99 16.38
N ARG A 174 18.06 19.81 16.89
CA ARG A 174 16.88 19.54 17.72
C ARG A 174 17.30 18.79 18.96
N GLU A 175 16.71 19.17 20.09
CA GLU A 175 16.79 18.38 21.31
C GLU A 175 15.79 17.22 21.23
N CYS A 176 16.30 16.01 21.34
CA CYS A 176 15.56 14.76 21.24
C CYS A 176 15.62 13.99 22.56
N LEU A 177 14.75 13.00 22.72
CA LEU A 177 14.68 12.15 23.91
C LEU A 177 14.47 12.95 25.21
N ASN A 178 13.64 14.00 25.18
CA ASN A 178 13.43 14.92 26.33
C ASN A 178 14.69 15.73 26.73
N GLY A 179 15.37 16.35 25.77
CA GLY A 179 16.54 17.19 26.03
C GLY A 179 17.87 16.42 26.14
N GLN A 180 17.82 15.10 26.02
CA GLN A 180 18.96 14.25 26.34
C GLN A 180 20.00 14.16 25.23
N VAL A 181 19.55 14.30 24.00
CA VAL A 181 20.42 14.18 22.84
C VAL A 181 20.19 15.37 21.92
N LYS A 182 21.28 16.05 21.58
CA LYS A 182 21.28 17.12 20.58
C LYS A 182 21.56 16.51 19.21
N ALA A 183 20.52 16.38 18.38
CA ALA A 183 20.62 15.83 17.05
C ALA A 183 20.80 16.94 16.00
N ARG A 184 21.66 16.70 15.01
CA ARG A 184 21.93 17.65 13.90
C ARG A 184 20.97 17.43 12.75
N GLU A 185 20.48 18.52 12.16
CA GLU A 185 19.58 18.44 11.01
C GLU A 185 20.38 18.19 9.72
N TYR A 186 19.96 17.17 8.99
CA TYR A 186 20.37 16.88 7.63
C TYR A 186 19.17 16.93 6.71
N THR A 187 19.31 17.58 5.56
CA THR A 187 18.27 17.62 4.52
C THR A 187 18.60 16.69 3.39
N THR A 188 17.60 16.02 2.83
CA THR A 188 17.71 15.29 1.57
C THR A 188 18.15 16.20 0.42
N GLY A 189 18.79 15.63 -0.61
CA GLY A 189 19.31 16.40 -1.74
C GLY A 189 18.27 17.20 -2.52
N ASP A 190 16.99 16.81 -2.47
CA ASP A 190 15.87 17.57 -3.05
C ASP A 190 15.19 18.54 -2.06
N GLY A 191 15.65 18.57 -0.82
CA GLY A 191 15.15 19.45 0.24
C GLY A 191 13.76 19.11 0.77
N LYS A 192 13.16 17.96 0.43
CA LYS A 192 11.78 17.62 0.84
C LYS A 192 11.68 16.99 2.23
N SER A 193 12.74 16.32 2.66
CA SER A 193 12.83 15.69 3.99
C SER A 193 14.02 16.19 4.79
N SER A 194 13.80 16.38 6.10
CA SER A 194 14.81 16.65 7.12
C SER A 194 14.91 15.48 8.09
N LEU A 195 16.12 15.01 8.37
CA LEU A 195 16.45 13.99 9.36
C LEU A 195 17.29 14.62 10.48
N PHE A 196 16.97 14.31 11.73
CA PHE A 196 17.75 14.74 12.89
C PHE A 196 18.59 13.58 13.39
N LEU A 197 19.90 13.68 13.16
CA LEU A 197 20.86 12.59 13.40
C LEU A 197 21.66 12.81 14.67
N ALA A 198 21.82 11.75 15.46
CA ALA A 198 22.77 11.67 16.56
C ALA A 198 23.92 10.72 16.19
N GLY A 199 25.16 11.20 16.32
CA GLY A 199 26.39 10.46 16.06
C GLY A 199 27.62 11.20 16.57
N ASP A 200 28.81 10.66 16.30
CA ASP A 200 30.07 11.17 16.84
C ASP A 200 30.70 12.29 15.97
N ASN A 201 30.42 12.30 14.67
CA ASN A 201 30.93 13.30 13.71
C ASN A 201 29.80 13.79 12.79
N TYR A 202 29.93 15.00 12.24
CA TYR A 202 28.89 15.62 11.42
C TYR A 202 29.49 16.25 10.16
N PRO A 203 29.85 15.44 9.14
CA PRO A 203 30.35 15.97 7.88
C PRO A 203 29.25 16.72 7.13
N LYS A 204 29.66 17.56 6.17
CA LYS A 204 28.74 18.34 5.33
C LYS A 204 27.82 17.48 4.48
N GLU A 205 28.26 16.28 4.11
CA GLU A 205 27.51 15.34 3.28
C GLU A 205 27.60 13.94 3.87
N LEU A 206 26.47 13.21 3.84
CA LEU A 206 26.37 11.80 4.21
C LEU A 206 25.67 11.03 3.10
N ILE A 207 26.21 9.87 2.73
CA ILE A 207 25.52 8.95 1.83
C ILE A 207 25.04 7.75 2.65
N ILE A 208 23.72 7.58 2.78
CA ILE A 208 23.09 6.45 3.46
C ILE A 208 23.39 5.17 2.67
N LYS A 209 23.95 4.18 3.38
CA LYS A 209 24.27 2.85 2.86
C LYS A 209 23.31 1.78 3.36
N ASP A 210 22.73 1.97 4.55
CA ASP A 210 21.84 0.99 5.17
C ASP A 210 20.96 1.66 6.25
N HIS A 211 19.71 1.21 6.44
CA HIS A 211 18.77 1.74 7.47
C HIS A 211 18.01 0.63 8.21
N LEU A 212 18.05 0.64 9.54
CA LEU A 212 17.38 -0.30 10.44
C LEU A 212 16.38 0.47 11.30
N GLY A 213 15.10 0.32 11.00
CA GLY A 213 14.09 1.11 11.68
C GLY A 213 12.71 1.00 11.08
N ALA A 214 11.88 1.98 11.39
CA ALA A 214 10.56 2.19 10.83
C ALA A 214 10.30 3.70 10.73
N TYR A 215 9.46 4.13 9.79
CA TYR A 215 8.97 5.52 9.68
C TYR A 215 10.07 6.58 9.47
N GLY A 216 11.20 6.19 8.88
CA GLY A 216 12.37 7.06 8.74
C GLY A 216 13.20 7.23 10.01
N LEU A 217 12.81 6.61 11.13
CA LEU A 217 13.53 6.63 12.41
C LEU A 217 14.37 5.37 12.58
N GLY A 218 15.34 5.38 13.50
CA GLY A 218 16.18 4.21 13.81
C GLY A 218 17.63 4.37 13.38
N HIS A 219 18.37 3.27 13.23
CA HIS A 219 19.81 3.32 12.96
C HIS A 219 20.11 3.41 11.46
N ILE A 220 21.04 4.28 11.07
CA ILE A 220 21.59 4.33 9.72
C ILE A 220 23.09 4.08 9.71
N ARG A 221 23.57 3.46 8.63
CA ARG A 221 24.98 3.41 8.27
C ARG A 221 25.19 4.32 7.07
N THR A 222 26.19 5.19 7.14
CA THR A 222 26.53 6.13 6.08
C THR A 222 27.99 5.96 5.64
N THR A 223 28.45 6.80 4.72
CA THR A 223 29.87 6.91 4.33
C THR A 223 30.79 7.40 5.45
N ALA A 224 30.26 8.10 6.44
CA ALA A 224 31.07 8.72 7.51
C ALA A 224 30.93 8.05 8.88
N GLY A 225 30.05 7.04 9.00
CA GLY A 225 29.88 6.28 10.23
C GLY A 225 28.46 5.79 10.46
N HIS A 226 28.12 5.58 11.72
CA HIS A 226 26.81 5.14 12.16
C HIS A 226 26.09 6.28 12.88
N TYR A 227 24.80 6.41 12.61
CA TYR A 227 23.97 7.44 13.20
C TYR A 227 22.65 6.87 13.66
N LEU A 228 22.04 7.54 14.62
CA LEU A 228 20.68 7.31 15.05
C LEU A 228 19.79 8.45 14.54
N VAL A 229 18.78 8.12 13.73
CA VAL A 229 17.76 9.06 13.28
C VAL A 229 16.71 9.19 14.37
N LEU A 230 16.67 10.35 15.01
CA LEU A 230 15.81 10.64 16.16
C LEU A 230 14.58 11.46 15.80
N ALA A 231 14.58 12.15 14.67
CA ALA A 231 13.38 12.73 14.11
C ALA A 231 13.45 12.77 12.58
N HIS A 232 12.28 12.67 11.95
CA HIS A 232 12.08 12.73 10.51
C HIS A 232 10.91 13.65 10.21
N THR A 233 11.15 14.65 9.38
CA THR A 233 10.13 15.58 8.88
C THR A 233 10.11 15.51 7.37
N ARG A 234 8.95 15.25 6.76
CA ARG A 234 8.75 15.21 5.30
C ARG A 234 7.59 16.16 4.94
N GLY A 235 7.91 17.25 4.25
CA GLY A 235 6.96 18.32 3.99
C GLY A 235 6.34 18.89 5.28
N THR A 236 5.09 19.34 5.20
CA THR A 236 4.32 19.87 6.34
C THR A 236 3.43 18.84 7.02
N GLN A 237 3.25 17.67 6.41
CA GLN A 237 2.22 16.70 6.81
C GLN A 237 2.78 15.47 7.52
N PHE A 238 4.09 15.33 7.64
CA PHE A 238 4.70 14.19 8.30
C PHE A 238 5.84 14.66 9.19
N ASN A 239 5.70 14.47 10.50
CA ASN A 239 6.72 14.77 11.48
C ASN A 239 6.72 13.70 12.56
N MET A 240 7.79 12.93 12.65
CA MET A 240 7.93 11.86 13.65
C MET A 240 9.19 12.11 14.46
N ALA A 241 9.13 11.89 15.77
CA ALA A 241 10.28 11.99 16.66
C ALA A 241 10.30 10.86 17.68
N VAL A 242 11.48 10.35 17.98
CA VAL A 242 11.70 9.39 19.07
C VAL A 242 11.61 10.14 20.40
N ARG A 243 10.67 9.73 21.24
CA ARG A 243 10.49 10.24 22.60
C ARG A 243 11.38 9.50 23.59
N GLU A 244 11.49 8.19 23.42
CA GLU A 244 12.12 7.30 24.39
C GLU A 244 12.62 6.03 23.70
N ILE A 245 13.72 5.47 24.20
CA ILE A 245 14.28 4.20 23.73
C ILE A 245 14.47 3.31 24.94
N GLU A 246 13.79 2.17 24.93
CA GLU A 246 13.85 1.16 25.98
C GLU A 246 14.69 -0.02 25.49
N ASN A 247 15.66 -0.45 26.30
CA ASN A 247 16.36 -1.72 26.09
C ASN A 247 15.55 -2.82 26.77
N LEU A 248 15.00 -3.74 25.99
CA LEU A 248 14.05 -4.74 26.49
C LEU A 248 14.74 -5.93 27.15
N GLY A 249 16.04 -6.13 26.91
CA GLY A 249 16.75 -7.34 27.31
C GLY A 249 16.25 -8.57 26.54
N THR A 250 17.16 -9.34 25.97
CA THR A 250 16.80 -10.63 25.37
C THR A 250 16.56 -11.66 26.49
N PRO A 251 15.42 -12.38 26.55
CA PRO A 251 14.36 -12.57 25.54
C PRO A 251 12.99 -11.95 25.91
N ALA A 252 12.91 -10.80 26.58
CA ALA A 252 11.67 -10.35 27.23
C ALA A 252 10.50 -9.99 26.28
N HIS A 253 10.78 -9.68 25.00
CA HIS A 253 9.73 -9.25 24.05
C HIS A 253 9.83 -10.03 22.74
N CYS A 254 9.05 -11.10 22.60
CA CYS A 254 9.07 -11.99 21.44
C CYS A 254 7.70 -12.10 20.76
N PHE A 255 7.70 -12.07 19.44
CA PHE A 255 6.55 -12.28 18.57
C PHE A 255 6.60 -13.68 17.95
N SER A 256 5.58 -14.49 18.21
CA SER A 256 5.43 -15.81 17.60
C SER A 256 4.63 -15.71 16.30
N THR A 257 5.24 -16.10 15.19
CA THR A 257 4.59 -16.09 13.87
C THR A 257 3.90 -17.43 13.55
N ALA A 258 4.04 -18.44 14.41
CA ALA A 258 3.50 -19.78 14.20
C ALA A 258 1.97 -19.84 13.97
N PRO A 259 1.14 -19.02 14.64
CA PRO A 259 -0.31 -19.04 14.43
C PRO A 259 -0.78 -18.52 13.07
N PHE A 260 0.08 -17.82 12.31
CA PHE A 260 -0.31 -17.11 11.09
C PHE A 260 -0.15 -18.02 9.86
N SER A 261 -1.22 -18.16 9.07
CA SER A 261 -1.17 -18.83 7.78
C SER A 261 -0.73 -17.87 6.69
N VAL A 262 0.03 -18.37 5.70
CA VAL A 262 0.46 -17.56 4.56
C VAL A 262 -0.75 -17.35 3.67
N MET A 263 -1.25 -16.11 3.61
CA MET A 263 -2.46 -15.78 2.87
C MET A 263 -2.35 -16.18 1.40
N GLU A 264 -1.19 -15.96 0.79
CA GLU A 264 -0.92 -16.32 -0.61
C GLU A 264 -1.07 -17.83 -0.85
N SER A 265 -0.75 -18.67 0.14
CA SER A 265 -0.87 -20.13 0.02
C SER A 265 -2.30 -20.65 0.16
N GLU A 266 -3.18 -19.88 0.80
CA GLU A 266 -4.57 -20.28 1.06
C GLU A 266 -5.54 -19.60 0.08
N GLU A 267 -5.42 -18.29 -0.12
CA GLU A 267 -6.37 -17.49 -0.92
C GLU A 267 -6.09 -17.54 -2.42
N ILE A 268 -4.83 -17.63 -2.89
CA ILE A 268 -4.54 -17.69 -4.33
C ILE A 268 -5.14 -18.96 -4.96
N PRO A 269 -4.96 -20.18 -4.39
CA PRO A 269 -5.59 -21.37 -4.94
C PRO A 269 -7.12 -21.30 -4.93
N LEU A 270 -7.73 -20.75 -3.87
CA LEU A 270 -9.18 -20.56 -3.81
C LEU A 270 -9.65 -19.58 -4.90
N ALA A 271 -8.98 -18.44 -5.07
CA ALA A 271 -9.28 -17.47 -6.10
C ALA A 271 -9.10 -18.03 -7.53
N MET A 272 -8.10 -18.89 -7.73
CA MET A 272 -7.90 -19.60 -8.99
C MET A 272 -9.06 -20.56 -9.28
N ASN A 273 -9.47 -21.38 -8.30
CA ASN A 273 -10.63 -22.27 -8.45
C ASN A 273 -11.91 -21.49 -8.74
N ASP A 274 -12.13 -20.36 -8.06
CA ASP A 274 -13.26 -19.47 -8.32
C ASP A 274 -13.21 -18.84 -9.72
N ALA A 275 -12.02 -18.51 -10.22
CA ALA A 275 -11.84 -18.02 -11.58
C ALA A 275 -12.14 -19.13 -12.61
N GLU A 276 -11.68 -20.36 -12.38
CA GLU A 276 -11.97 -21.52 -13.23
C GLU A 276 -13.46 -21.85 -13.30
N GLU A 277 -14.14 -21.83 -12.17
CA GLU A 277 -15.58 -22.08 -12.12
C GLU A 277 -16.37 -20.97 -12.85
N ARG A 278 -15.94 -19.72 -12.72
CA ARG A 278 -16.52 -18.58 -13.46
C ARG A 278 -16.26 -18.70 -14.96
N GLU A 279 -15.06 -19.09 -15.36
CA GLU A 279 -14.66 -19.33 -16.75
C GLU A 279 -15.58 -20.38 -17.38
N ARG A 280 -15.71 -21.56 -16.75
CA ARG A 280 -16.60 -22.64 -17.21
C ARG A 280 -18.04 -22.17 -17.39
N LYS A 281 -18.58 -21.46 -16.39
CA LYS A 281 -19.96 -20.91 -16.45
C LYS A 281 -20.14 -19.89 -17.58
N LEU A 282 -19.12 -19.09 -17.90
CA LEU A 282 -19.18 -18.12 -18.98
C LEU A 282 -19.06 -18.80 -20.35
N GLU A 283 -18.22 -19.83 -20.49
CA GLU A 283 -18.11 -20.64 -21.70
C GLU A 283 -19.42 -21.38 -22.00
N GLU A 284 -20.06 -21.99 -20.99
CA GLU A 284 -21.39 -22.58 -21.13
C GLU A 284 -22.46 -21.55 -21.55
N LYS A 285 -22.39 -20.33 -21.02
CA LYS A 285 -23.32 -19.25 -21.40
C LYS A 285 -23.12 -18.79 -22.85
N LEU A 286 -21.87 -18.75 -23.33
CA LEU A 286 -21.56 -18.40 -24.72
C LEU A 286 -22.00 -19.50 -25.68
N SER A 287 -21.74 -20.77 -25.36
CA SER A 287 -22.13 -21.89 -26.20
C SER A 287 -23.65 -22.01 -26.34
N ARG A 288 -24.41 -21.75 -25.26
CA ARG A 288 -25.88 -21.68 -25.28
C ARG A 288 -26.43 -20.39 -25.91
N GLY A 289 -25.67 -19.30 -25.86
CA GLY A 289 -26.10 -17.96 -26.29
C GLY A 289 -26.12 -17.76 -27.81
N ASN A 290 -25.26 -18.49 -28.54
CA ASN A 290 -25.14 -18.38 -30.01
C ASN A 290 -26.38 -18.92 -30.77
N SER A 291 -27.35 -19.52 -30.08
CA SER A 291 -28.55 -20.13 -30.69
C SER A 291 -29.84 -19.31 -30.51
N SER A 292 -29.78 -18.12 -29.91
CA SER A 292 -30.97 -17.34 -29.57
C SER A 292 -31.35 -16.31 -30.63
N ILE A 293 -32.57 -16.40 -31.19
CA ILE A 293 -33.18 -15.44 -32.14
C ILE A 293 -33.72 -14.19 -31.39
N TYR A 294 -32.98 -13.70 -30.40
CA TYR A 294 -33.38 -12.56 -29.58
C TYR A 294 -32.73 -11.26 -30.09
N PRO A 295 -33.46 -10.12 -30.22
CA PRO A 295 -32.95 -8.88 -30.83
C PRO A 295 -31.64 -8.33 -30.22
N CYS A 296 -31.40 -8.59 -28.93
CA CYS A 296 -30.19 -8.13 -28.22
C CYS A 296 -29.21 -9.27 -27.90
N ALA A 297 -29.34 -10.43 -28.55
CA ALA A 297 -28.47 -11.59 -28.34
C ALA A 297 -26.99 -11.27 -28.60
N SER A 298 -26.70 -10.49 -29.66
CA SER A 298 -25.34 -10.08 -30.01
C SER A 298 -24.66 -9.28 -28.89
N LYS A 299 -25.35 -8.29 -28.32
CA LYS A 299 -24.84 -7.49 -27.18
C LYS A 299 -24.65 -8.30 -25.91
N LYS A 300 -25.53 -9.27 -25.66
CA LYS A 300 -25.37 -10.23 -24.55
C LYS A 300 -24.15 -11.12 -24.74
N ALA A 301 -23.93 -11.62 -25.96
CA ALA A 301 -22.77 -12.44 -26.30
C ALA A 301 -21.46 -11.63 -26.16
N GLU A 302 -21.42 -10.40 -26.67
CA GLU A 302 -20.28 -9.49 -26.54
C GLU A 302 -19.90 -9.25 -25.07
N ALA A 303 -20.88 -8.91 -24.22
CA ALA A 303 -20.65 -8.71 -22.78
C ALA A 303 -20.13 -9.99 -22.10
N THR A 304 -20.66 -11.16 -22.48
CA THR A 304 -20.24 -12.45 -21.91
C THR A 304 -18.84 -12.84 -22.36
N ALA A 305 -18.51 -12.64 -23.64
CA ALA A 305 -17.18 -12.88 -24.19
C ALA A 305 -16.12 -11.98 -23.53
N PHE A 306 -16.44 -10.71 -23.30
CA PHE A 306 -15.53 -9.80 -22.63
C PHE A 306 -15.29 -10.20 -21.17
N LYS A 307 -16.33 -10.63 -20.43
CA LYS A 307 -16.18 -11.18 -19.08
C LYS A 307 -15.30 -12.43 -19.07
N LEU A 308 -15.45 -13.30 -20.07
CA LEU A 308 -14.62 -14.50 -20.21
C LEU A 308 -13.15 -14.11 -20.39
N ALA A 309 -12.85 -13.19 -21.31
CA ALA A 309 -11.50 -12.70 -21.54
C ALA A 309 -10.90 -12.05 -20.26
N ALA A 310 -11.68 -11.25 -19.54
CA ALA A 310 -11.25 -10.66 -18.28
C ALA A 310 -10.98 -11.72 -17.19
N THR A 311 -11.81 -12.76 -17.11
CA THR A 311 -11.62 -13.88 -16.16
C THR A 311 -10.38 -14.70 -16.50
N LYS A 312 -10.13 -14.97 -17.79
CA LYS A 312 -8.90 -15.63 -18.26
C LYS A 312 -7.65 -14.83 -17.88
N LYS A 313 -7.68 -13.50 -18.06
CA LYS A 313 -6.60 -12.61 -17.64
C LYS A 313 -6.42 -12.58 -16.11
N GLU A 314 -7.51 -12.56 -15.34
CA GLU A 314 -7.46 -12.67 -13.87
C GLU A 314 -6.75 -13.96 -13.43
N LYS A 315 -7.09 -15.09 -14.05
CA LYS A 315 -6.45 -16.40 -13.80
C LYS A 315 -4.96 -16.40 -14.14
N GLU A 316 -4.57 -15.79 -15.27
CA GLU A 316 -3.16 -15.64 -15.65
C GLU A 316 -2.38 -14.83 -14.62
N ILE A 317 -2.94 -13.71 -14.14
CA ILE A 317 -2.32 -12.87 -13.11
C ILE A 317 -2.20 -13.65 -11.80
N LEU A 318 -3.25 -14.37 -11.37
CA LEU A 318 -3.23 -15.20 -10.18
C LEU A 318 -2.13 -16.28 -10.26
N GLY A 319 -1.99 -16.96 -11.41
CA GLY A 319 -0.93 -17.94 -11.64
C GLY A 319 0.47 -17.34 -11.58
N LYS A 320 0.66 -16.12 -12.13
CA LYS A 320 1.92 -15.38 -11.99
C LYS A 320 2.22 -15.05 -10.53
N LEU A 321 1.24 -14.52 -9.79
CA LEU A 321 1.40 -14.19 -8.37
C LEU A 321 1.68 -15.41 -7.47
N GLN A 322 1.23 -16.60 -7.89
CA GLN A 322 1.50 -17.86 -7.18
C GLN A 322 2.98 -18.27 -7.24
N HIS A 323 3.66 -18.00 -8.36
CA HIS A 323 5.00 -18.54 -8.64
C HIS A 323 6.10 -17.48 -8.72
N GLU A 324 5.76 -16.24 -9.08
CA GLU A 324 6.69 -15.14 -9.23
C GLU A 324 6.70 -14.26 -7.99
N LYS A 325 7.90 -14.02 -7.44
CA LYS A 325 8.11 -12.96 -6.45
C LYS A 325 8.36 -11.65 -7.19
N ILE A 326 7.43 -10.71 -7.15
CA ILE A 326 7.59 -9.38 -7.77
C ILE A 326 8.01 -8.39 -6.68
N ARG A 327 9.30 -8.21 -6.49
CA ARG A 327 9.80 -7.26 -5.48
C ARG A 327 9.45 -5.85 -5.94
N ALA A 328 8.50 -5.15 -5.33
CA ALA A 328 8.15 -3.77 -5.71
C ALA A 328 9.23 -2.75 -5.29
N THR A 329 10.49 -3.18 -5.28
CA THR A 329 11.68 -2.44 -4.87
C THR A 329 12.44 -1.91 -6.08
N SER A 330 12.25 -2.49 -7.27
CA SER A 330 12.87 -1.99 -8.49
C SER A 330 11.85 -1.30 -9.39
N GLU A 331 12.28 -0.22 -10.05
CA GLU A 331 11.48 0.49 -11.05
C GLU A 331 10.97 -0.48 -12.14
N SER A 332 11.76 -1.52 -12.49
CA SER A 332 11.36 -2.60 -13.40
C SER A 332 10.21 -3.45 -12.89
N ASP A 333 10.22 -3.81 -11.61
CA ASP A 333 9.17 -4.65 -11.01
C ASP A 333 7.86 -3.88 -10.83
N MET A 334 7.94 -2.57 -10.53
CA MET A 334 6.78 -1.68 -10.56
C MET A 334 6.15 -1.63 -11.95
N TYR A 335 6.95 -1.64 -13.03
CA TYR A 335 6.42 -1.73 -14.38
C TYR A 335 5.73 -3.07 -14.65
N LYS A 336 6.31 -4.18 -14.18
CA LYS A 336 5.67 -5.50 -14.30
C LYS A 336 4.30 -5.51 -13.63
N LEU A 337 4.19 -4.99 -12.40
CA LEU A 337 2.90 -4.87 -11.70
C LEU A 337 1.91 -3.99 -12.45
N SER A 338 2.36 -2.82 -12.93
CA SER A 338 1.51 -1.92 -13.71
C SER A 338 1.00 -2.58 -15.00
N ALA A 339 1.80 -3.43 -15.64
CA ALA A 339 1.43 -4.14 -16.87
C ALA A 339 0.42 -5.26 -16.65
N MET A 340 0.39 -5.84 -15.44
CA MET A 340 -0.61 -6.84 -15.07
C MET A 340 -1.99 -6.20 -14.87
N TYR A 341 -2.03 -4.95 -14.43
CA TYR A 341 -3.27 -4.26 -14.11
C TYR A 341 -3.83 -3.45 -15.28
N ASN A 342 -5.11 -3.64 -15.59
CA ASN A 342 -5.85 -2.76 -16.48
C ASN A 342 -7.05 -2.18 -15.72
N PRO A 343 -6.99 -0.91 -15.29
CA PRO A 343 -8.03 -0.26 -14.49
C PRO A 343 -9.32 -0.05 -15.28
N VAL A 344 -9.29 -0.05 -16.62
CA VAL A 344 -10.49 0.12 -17.44
C VAL A 344 -11.27 -1.18 -17.65
N THR A 345 -10.72 -2.34 -17.25
CA THR A 345 -11.40 -3.64 -17.44
C THR A 345 -12.80 -3.68 -16.82
N LEU A 346 -12.97 -3.12 -15.61
CA LEU A 346 -14.26 -3.14 -14.91
C LEU A 346 -15.29 -2.21 -15.57
N ILE A 347 -14.90 -1.00 -15.96
CA ILE A 347 -15.81 -0.08 -16.67
C ILE A 347 -16.15 -0.63 -18.07
N ALA A 348 -15.23 -1.35 -18.69
CA ALA A 348 -15.41 -1.99 -19.99
C ALA A 348 -16.39 -3.18 -19.91
N ILE A 349 -16.37 -3.95 -18.81
CA ILE A 349 -17.39 -4.97 -18.52
C ILE A 349 -18.75 -4.29 -18.30
N GLU A 350 -18.79 -3.27 -17.43
CA GLU A 350 -20.04 -2.58 -17.09
C GLU A 350 -20.67 -1.91 -18.31
N ARG A 351 -19.87 -1.24 -19.16
CA ARG A 351 -20.35 -0.64 -20.41
C ARG A 351 -21.06 -1.66 -21.28
N ARG A 352 -20.45 -2.82 -21.54
CA ARG A 352 -21.03 -3.86 -22.41
C ARG A 352 -22.31 -4.44 -21.81
N GLU A 353 -22.38 -4.57 -20.48
CA GLU A 353 -23.62 -4.92 -19.81
C GLU A 353 -24.71 -3.85 -19.98
N LEU A 354 -24.33 -2.57 -19.89
CA LEU A 354 -25.25 -1.45 -20.09
C LEU A 354 -25.73 -1.39 -21.53
N GLU A 355 -24.87 -1.62 -22.53
CA GLU A 355 -25.28 -1.69 -23.94
C GLU A 355 -26.30 -2.80 -24.19
N HIS A 356 -26.12 -3.97 -23.55
CA HIS A 356 -27.13 -5.02 -23.58
C HIS A 356 -28.44 -4.58 -22.91
N LYS A 357 -28.38 -4.02 -21.70
CA LYS A 357 -29.58 -3.55 -20.97
C LYS A 357 -30.32 -2.45 -21.73
N LEU A 358 -29.57 -1.53 -22.36
CA LEU A 358 -30.08 -0.45 -23.18
C LEU A 358 -30.85 -1.02 -24.38
N CYS A 359 -30.24 -1.95 -25.13
CA CYS A 359 -30.91 -2.61 -26.26
C CYS A 359 -32.23 -3.30 -25.83
N VAL A 360 -32.24 -3.99 -24.67
CA VAL A 360 -33.46 -4.63 -24.15
C VAL A 360 -34.54 -3.59 -23.87
N LEU A 361 -34.16 -2.51 -23.20
CA LEU A 361 -35.10 -1.44 -22.81
C LEU A 361 -35.64 -0.69 -24.02
N GLU A 362 -34.79 -0.36 -25.00
CA GLU A 362 -35.19 0.25 -26.27
C GLU A 362 -36.16 -0.65 -27.03
N ASN A 363 -35.87 -1.95 -27.10
CA ASN A 363 -36.77 -2.91 -27.73
C ASN A 363 -38.12 -3.01 -27.02
N ASP A 364 -38.17 -2.92 -25.69
CA ASP A 364 -39.43 -2.91 -24.93
C ASP A 364 -40.22 -1.61 -25.12
N ILE A 365 -39.53 -0.47 -25.26
CA ILE A 365 -40.12 0.82 -25.63
C ILE A 365 -40.72 0.75 -27.04
N SER A 366 -39.94 0.30 -28.04
CA SER A 366 -40.37 0.24 -29.44
C SER A 366 -41.54 -0.72 -29.67
N ASN A 367 -41.63 -1.80 -28.89
CA ASN A 367 -42.73 -2.76 -28.96
C ASN A 367 -43.92 -2.39 -28.06
N SER A 368 -43.96 -1.17 -27.49
CA SER A 368 -45.04 -0.67 -26.62
C SER A 368 -45.37 -1.61 -25.45
N ARG A 369 -44.37 -2.30 -24.90
CA ARG A 369 -44.56 -3.27 -23.79
C ARG A 369 -44.67 -2.61 -22.41
N LEU A 370 -44.56 -1.29 -22.35
CA LEU A 370 -44.51 -0.50 -21.12
C LEU A 370 -45.76 0.38 -20.98
N SER A 371 -46.27 0.51 -19.76
CA SER A 371 -47.29 1.53 -19.44
C SER A 371 -46.72 2.95 -19.54
N ALA A 372 -47.57 3.97 -19.65
CA ALA A 372 -47.12 5.37 -19.75
C ALA A 372 -46.16 5.81 -18.62
N LYS A 373 -46.45 5.40 -17.37
CA LYS A 373 -45.56 5.67 -16.22
C LYS A 373 -44.22 4.91 -16.30
N GLN A 374 -44.22 3.72 -16.91
CA GLN A 374 -42.99 2.96 -17.14
C GLN A 374 -42.19 3.54 -18.31
N MET A 375 -42.84 4.05 -19.36
CA MET A 375 -42.18 4.73 -20.48
C MET A 375 -41.39 5.95 -20.01
N GLU A 376 -41.97 6.81 -19.17
CA GLU A 376 -41.28 8.01 -18.66
C GLU A 376 -40.03 7.66 -17.83
N ARG A 377 -40.10 6.59 -17.04
CA ARG A 377 -38.94 6.05 -16.30
C ARG A 377 -37.91 5.44 -17.23
N ALA A 378 -38.36 4.66 -18.20
CA ALA A 378 -37.51 4.03 -19.20
C ALA A 378 -36.75 5.07 -20.02
N SER A 379 -37.39 6.14 -20.49
CA SER A 379 -36.73 7.22 -21.25
C SER A 379 -35.65 7.94 -20.43
N ARG A 380 -35.90 8.23 -19.14
CA ARG A 380 -34.88 8.79 -18.24
C ARG A 380 -33.70 7.82 -18.04
N GLN A 381 -34.00 6.54 -17.93
CA GLN A 381 -33.00 5.49 -17.76
C GLN A 381 -32.15 5.29 -19.02
N VAL A 382 -32.78 5.31 -20.21
CA VAL A 382 -32.10 5.30 -21.53
C VAL A 382 -31.10 6.45 -21.60
N PHE A 383 -31.56 7.69 -21.40
CA PHE A 383 -30.71 8.87 -21.45
C PHE A 383 -29.51 8.77 -20.50
N CYS A 384 -29.75 8.28 -19.26
CA CYS A 384 -28.66 8.11 -18.32
C CYS A 384 -27.65 7.03 -18.77
N TRP A 385 -28.15 5.88 -19.23
CA TRP A 385 -27.29 4.80 -19.69
C TRP A 385 -26.49 5.18 -20.94
N GLU A 386 -27.07 5.91 -21.88
CA GLU A 386 -26.37 6.45 -23.05
C GLU A 386 -25.22 7.37 -22.64
N ASN A 387 -25.47 8.33 -21.74
CA ASN A 387 -24.43 9.21 -21.21
C ASN A 387 -23.32 8.41 -20.51
N LYS A 388 -23.70 7.47 -19.64
CA LYS A 388 -22.77 6.61 -18.93
C LYS A 388 -21.91 5.77 -19.88
N ILE A 389 -22.52 5.20 -20.92
CA ILE A 389 -21.82 4.45 -21.98
C ILE A 389 -20.84 5.36 -22.73
N ALA A 390 -21.24 6.59 -23.07
CA ALA A 390 -20.38 7.55 -23.77
C ALA A 390 -19.13 7.91 -22.95
N VAL A 391 -19.29 8.19 -21.66
CA VAL A 391 -18.16 8.44 -20.75
C VAL A 391 -17.25 7.21 -20.67
N TYR A 392 -17.79 6.01 -20.53
CA TYR A 392 -16.98 4.78 -20.47
C TYR A 392 -16.23 4.49 -21.77
N LYS A 393 -16.84 4.74 -22.94
CA LYS A 393 -16.14 4.64 -24.23
C LYS A 393 -14.95 5.59 -24.31
N ARG A 394 -15.16 6.87 -23.96
CA ARG A 394 -14.07 7.86 -23.92
C ARG A 394 -12.93 7.40 -23.01
N LEU A 395 -13.23 6.86 -21.84
CA LEU A 395 -12.20 6.36 -20.90
C LEU A 395 -11.45 5.14 -21.44
N GLU A 396 -12.14 4.21 -22.11
CA GLU A 396 -11.51 3.09 -22.82
C GLU A 396 -10.60 3.59 -23.95
N ASP A 397 -11.04 4.57 -24.75
CA ASP A 397 -10.27 5.14 -25.85
C ASP A 397 -9.01 5.86 -25.37
N LEU A 398 -9.13 6.70 -24.33
CA LEU A 398 -8.00 7.39 -23.69
C LEU A 398 -6.98 6.39 -23.14
N TRP A 399 -7.45 5.32 -22.49
CA TRP A 399 -6.56 4.26 -22.01
C TRP A 399 -5.81 3.59 -23.17
N ASN A 400 -6.51 3.23 -24.25
CA ASN A 400 -5.89 2.62 -25.42
C ASN A 400 -4.89 3.55 -26.11
N GLU A 401 -5.17 4.87 -26.14
CA GLU A 401 -4.23 5.87 -26.63
C GLU A 401 -2.96 5.91 -25.79
N ILE A 402 -3.08 5.91 -24.46
CA ILE A 402 -1.94 5.87 -23.53
C ILE A 402 -1.09 4.60 -23.76
N GLU A 403 -1.74 3.44 -23.85
CA GLU A 403 -1.07 2.16 -24.13
C GLU A 403 -0.31 2.20 -25.47
N SER A 404 -0.94 2.74 -26.51
CA SER A 404 -0.33 2.81 -27.85
C SER A 404 0.81 3.83 -27.90
N LYS A 405 0.63 5.00 -27.30
CA LYS A 405 1.57 6.12 -27.34
C LYS A 405 2.87 5.83 -26.59
N TYR A 406 2.78 5.10 -25.48
CA TYR A 406 3.93 4.79 -24.64
C TYR A 406 4.33 3.31 -24.65
N LYS A 407 3.88 2.55 -25.67
CA LYS A 407 4.13 1.10 -25.81
C LYS A 407 5.60 0.71 -25.64
N ASP A 408 6.50 1.51 -26.23
CA ASP A 408 7.94 1.24 -26.25
C ASP A 408 8.70 1.93 -25.11
N ASP A 409 8.01 2.65 -24.21
CA ASP A 409 8.58 3.35 -23.05
C ASP A 409 7.83 2.95 -21.77
N PRO A 410 8.20 1.81 -21.14
CA PRO A 410 7.53 1.30 -19.95
C PRO A 410 7.47 2.31 -18.79
N LYS A 411 8.47 3.20 -18.71
CA LYS A 411 8.56 4.25 -17.68
C LYS A 411 7.49 5.31 -17.87
N LYS A 412 7.42 5.87 -19.07
CA LYS A 412 6.38 6.85 -19.40
C LYS A 412 4.99 6.22 -19.35
N LEU A 413 4.86 4.97 -19.79
CA LEU A 413 3.60 4.24 -19.74
C LEU A 413 3.10 4.09 -18.30
N ALA A 414 3.93 3.58 -17.38
CA ALA A 414 3.54 3.41 -15.98
C ALA A 414 3.13 4.74 -15.33
N LYS A 415 3.88 5.82 -15.60
CA LYS A 415 3.53 7.16 -15.12
C LYS A 415 2.18 7.64 -15.68
N ALA A 416 1.99 7.55 -16.99
CA ALA A 416 0.77 7.98 -17.66
C ALA A 416 -0.47 7.19 -17.20
N ARG A 417 -0.32 5.88 -16.92
CA ARG A 417 -1.38 5.06 -16.31
C ARG A 417 -1.79 5.59 -14.93
N GLY A 418 -0.82 5.95 -14.09
CA GLY A 418 -1.08 6.53 -12.77
C GLY A 418 -1.79 7.88 -12.85
N GLU A 419 -1.36 8.75 -13.76
CA GLU A 419 -2.01 10.04 -14.03
C GLU A 419 -3.45 9.85 -14.54
N PHE A 420 -3.67 8.98 -15.53
CA PHE A 420 -5.00 8.65 -16.03
C PHE A 420 -5.95 8.16 -14.94
N GLN A 421 -5.48 7.27 -14.05
CA GLN A 421 -6.32 6.73 -12.99
C GLN A 421 -6.81 7.84 -12.04
N ARG A 422 -5.94 8.78 -11.69
CA ARG A 422 -6.23 9.88 -10.77
C ARG A 422 -7.09 10.96 -11.43
N ASP A 423 -6.69 11.39 -12.63
CA ASP A 423 -7.16 12.64 -13.23
C ASP A 423 -8.32 12.43 -14.21
N GLU A 424 -8.47 11.24 -14.79
CA GLU A 424 -9.50 10.94 -15.80
C GLU A 424 -10.49 9.87 -15.32
N LEU A 425 -9.99 8.71 -14.88
CA LEU A 425 -10.84 7.55 -14.58
C LEU A 425 -11.77 7.77 -13.39
N LEU A 426 -11.22 8.17 -12.23
CA LEU A 426 -12.03 8.38 -11.03
C LEU A 426 -13.03 9.53 -11.19
N PRO A 427 -12.65 10.71 -11.73
CA PRO A 427 -13.62 11.75 -12.05
C PRO A 427 -14.67 11.31 -13.07
N GLY A 428 -14.27 10.63 -14.14
CA GLY A 428 -15.19 10.14 -15.17
C GLY A 428 -16.19 9.11 -14.64
N ILE A 429 -15.78 8.19 -13.77
CA ILE A 429 -16.71 7.25 -13.10
C ILE A 429 -17.74 8.02 -12.26
N LYS A 430 -17.31 9.09 -11.56
CA LYS A 430 -18.19 9.94 -10.74
C LYS A 430 -19.17 10.73 -11.61
N GLU A 431 -18.70 11.28 -12.73
CA GLU A 431 -19.53 11.98 -13.72
C GLU A 431 -20.61 11.05 -14.31
N ALA A 432 -20.24 9.80 -14.57
CA ALA A 432 -21.11 8.80 -15.19
C ALA A 432 -22.16 8.19 -14.23
N GLN A 433 -22.30 8.69 -12.99
CA GLN A 433 -23.28 8.18 -12.05
C GLN A 433 -24.69 8.63 -12.41
N CYS A 434 -25.60 7.65 -12.60
CA CYS A 434 -27.02 7.93 -12.71
C CYS A 434 -27.56 8.44 -11.37
N LYS A 435 -28.01 9.70 -11.36
CA LYS A 435 -28.76 10.25 -10.23
C LYS A 435 -30.18 9.65 -10.26
N PRO A 436 -30.70 9.18 -9.11
CA PRO A 436 -32.02 8.54 -9.03
C PRO A 436 -33.18 9.51 -9.33
#